data_AF-A0A0Q9TGZ1-F1
#
_entry.id   AF-A0A0Q9TGZ1-F1
#
_cell.length_a   1.000
_cell.length_b   1.000
_cell.length_c   1.000
_cell.angle_alpha   90.00
_cell.angle_beta   90.00
_cell.angle_gamma   90.00
#
_symmetry.space_group_name_H-M   'P 1'
#
loop_
_entity.id
_entity.type
_entity.pdbx_description
1 polymer ?
#
loop_
_entity_poly.entity_id
_entity_poly.type
_entity_poly.pdbx_seq_one_letter_code
_entity_poly.pdbx_strand_id
1 'polypeptide(L)'
;MEKMIKRYFVPGLKEDDEIRAIVSQINAPLNIMSLPGLTNCNKLKELGVKRLSIRGALYRKVNNLLDHCAAQIYESQDTSILFN
;
A
#
# COMPACT_ATOMS: atom_id res chain seq x y z
N MET A 1 -3.66 8.75 -34.40
CA MET A 1 -4.25 9.35 -33.19
C MET A 1 -3.43 8.90 -32.00
N GLU A 2 -2.74 9.83 -31.33
CA GLU A 2 -1.89 9.54 -30.17
C GLU A 2 -2.77 9.15 -28.96
N LYS A 3 -2.42 8.07 -28.25
CA LYS A 3 -3.19 7.63 -27.08
C LYS A 3 -2.88 8.53 -25.89
N MET A 4 -3.90 9.21 -25.35
CA MET A 4 -3.79 9.97 -24.11
C MET A 4 -3.64 9.03 -22.90
N ILE A 5 -2.52 9.13 -22.18
CA ILE A 5 -2.28 8.39 -20.95
C ILE A 5 -3.11 9.01 -19.82
N LYS A 6 -3.98 8.21 -19.18
CA LYS A 6 -4.85 8.67 -18.09
C LYS A 6 -4.20 8.62 -16.71
N ARG A 7 -3.17 7.78 -16.53
CA ARG A 7 -2.48 7.55 -15.25
C ARG A 7 -1.22 6.72 -15.46
N TYR A 8 -0.16 7.06 -14.73
CA TYR A 8 1.02 6.21 -14.59
C TYR A 8 0.91 5.36 -13.34
N PHE A 9 1.30 4.09 -13.42
CA PHE A 9 1.41 3.22 -12.26
C PHE A 9 2.81 2.66 -12.16
N VAL A 10 3.53 3.06 -11.11
CA VAL A 10 4.93 2.69 -10.89
C VAL A 10 5.04 1.92 -9.57
N PRO A 11 4.81 0.60 -9.58
CA PRO A 11 5.05 -0.22 -8.41
C PRO A 11 6.56 -0.30 -8.11
N GLY A 12 6.94 -0.13 -6.83
CA GLY A 12 8.34 -0.25 -6.41
C GLY A 12 9.08 1.08 -6.20
N LEU A 13 8.53 2.19 -6.71
CA LEU A 13 9.04 3.54 -6.45
C LEU A 13 8.87 3.89 -4.97
N LYS A 14 9.97 4.30 -4.31
CA LYS A 14 10.02 4.54 -2.86
C LYS A 14 10.66 5.86 -2.45
N GLU A 15 11.72 6.27 -3.15
CA GLU A 15 12.51 7.42 -2.73
C GLU A 15 11.76 8.72 -3.01
N ASP A 16 11.70 9.60 -2.01
CA ASP A 16 10.91 10.83 -2.10
C ASP A 16 11.36 11.72 -3.28
N ASP A 17 12.66 11.77 -3.54
CA ASP A 17 13.22 12.61 -4.61
C ASP A 17 12.95 12.04 -6.00
N GLU A 18 12.97 10.72 -6.15
CA GLU A 18 12.54 10.05 -7.38
C GLU A 18 11.03 10.26 -7.62
N ILE A 19 10.21 10.19 -6.56
CA ILE A 19 8.77 10.48 -6.65
C ILE A 19 8.54 11.90 -7.13
N ARG A 20 9.23 12.89 -6.53
CA ARG A 20 9.13 14.30 -6.96
C ARG A 20 9.57 14.50 -8.40
N ALA A 21 10.69 13.87 -8.80
CA ALA A 21 11.21 13.98 -10.16
C ALA A 21 10.24 13.40 -11.20
N ILE A 22 9.59 12.27 -10.90
CA ILE A 22 8.60 11.68 -11.80
C ILE A 22 7.35 12.57 -11.86
N VAL A 23 6.83 12.99 -10.70
CA VAL A 23 5.62 13.83 -10.63
C VAL A 23 5.79 15.13 -11.41
N SER A 24 6.98 15.74 -11.43
CA SER A 24 7.23 16.98 -12.16
C SER A 24 7.34 16.80 -13.68
N GLN A 25 7.60 15.58 -14.17
CA GLN A 25 7.81 15.29 -15.59
C GLN A 25 6.59 14.69 -16.29
N ILE A 26 5.67 14.08 -15.54
CA ILE A 26 4.50 13.42 -16.13
C ILE A 26 3.31 14.38 -16.27
N ASN A 27 2.53 14.18 -17.33
CA ASN A 27 1.31 14.93 -17.62
C ASN A 27 0.02 14.22 -17.16
N ALA A 28 0.14 13.17 -16.35
CA ALA A 28 -0.99 12.40 -15.84
C ALA A 28 -0.76 11.99 -14.38
N PRO A 29 -1.82 11.70 -13.59
CA PRO A 29 -1.67 11.31 -12.19
C PRO A 29 -0.72 10.13 -11.96
N LEU A 30 0.16 10.25 -10.96
CA LEU A 30 0.97 9.14 -10.49
C LEU A 30 0.20 8.28 -9.48
N ASN A 31 0.20 6.97 -9.74
CA ASN A 31 -0.20 5.94 -8.79
C ASN A 31 1.03 5.13 -8.38
N ILE A 32 1.23 4.92 -7.09
CA ILE A 32 2.30 4.07 -6.56
C ILE A 32 1.70 2.95 -5.71
N MET A 33 2.54 2.01 -5.27
CA MET A 33 2.13 0.90 -4.42
C MET A 33 2.61 1.11 -2.99
N SER A 34 1.77 0.82 -2.00
CA SER A 34 2.16 0.80 -0.60
C SER A 34 3.24 -0.25 -0.37
N LEU A 35 4.31 0.16 0.32
CA LEU A 35 5.50 -0.64 0.61
C LEU A 35 5.96 -0.34 2.05
N PRO A 36 6.76 -1.21 2.68
CA PRO A 36 7.43 -0.87 3.93
C PRO A 36 8.19 0.46 3.79
N GLY A 37 7.96 1.38 4.73
CA GLY A 37 8.51 2.75 4.68
C GLY A 37 7.72 3.75 3.82
N LEU A 38 6.73 3.30 3.04
CA LEU A 38 5.97 4.11 2.08
C LEU A 38 4.45 3.98 2.29
N THR A 39 3.99 4.41 3.46
CA THR A 39 2.60 4.20 3.93
C THR A 39 1.86 5.48 4.30
N ASN A 40 2.57 6.60 4.48
CA ASN A 40 1.98 7.85 4.91
C ASN A 40 1.33 8.59 3.72
N CYS A 41 0.00 8.49 3.60
CA CYS A 41 -0.76 9.14 2.53
C CYS A 41 -0.61 10.67 2.49
N ASN A 42 -0.46 11.33 3.65
CA ASN A 42 -0.30 12.78 3.71
C ASN A 42 1.05 13.19 3.12
N LYS A 43 2.13 12.53 3.53
CA LYS A 43 3.47 12.72 2.94
C LYS A 43 3.45 12.48 1.43
N LEU A 44 2.86 11.36 0.99
CA LEU A 44 2.78 11.04 -0.45
C LEU A 44 1.98 12.09 -1.25
N LYS A 45 0.92 12.64 -0.65
CA LYS A 45 0.14 13.72 -1.24
C LYS A 45 0.98 15.00 -1.38
N GLU A 46 1.79 15.33 -0.37
CA GLU A 46 2.75 16.46 -0.42
C GLU A 46 3.81 16.27 -1.52
N LEU A 47 4.24 15.02 -1.77
CA LEU A 47 5.11 14.67 -2.90
C LEU A 47 4.39 14.73 -4.27
N GLY A 48 3.09 14.99 -4.29
CA GLY A 48 2.26 15.11 -5.50
C GLY A 48 1.70 13.80 -6.04
N VAL A 49 1.86 12.69 -5.31
CA VAL A 49 1.20 11.41 -5.62
C VAL A 49 -0.32 11.58 -5.52
N LYS A 50 -1.04 11.08 -6.52
CA LYS A 50 -2.52 11.20 -6.57
C LYS A 50 -3.24 9.93 -6.17
N ARG A 51 -2.56 8.78 -6.18
CA ARG A 51 -3.15 7.50 -5.79
C ARG A 51 -2.13 6.57 -5.14
N LEU A 52 -2.53 5.95 -4.04
CA LEU A 52 -1.81 4.85 -3.40
C LEU A 52 -2.59 3.56 -3.62
N SER A 53 -1.93 2.55 -4.19
CA SER A 53 -2.47 1.20 -4.33
C SER A 53 -1.99 0.33 -3.18
N ILE A 54 -2.90 -0.30 -2.44
CA ILE A 54 -2.53 -1.22 -1.36
C ILE A 54 -2.54 -2.70 -1.76
N ARG A 55 -3.05 -3.03 -2.97
CA ARG A 55 -3.19 -4.42 -3.50
C ARG A 55 -3.63 -5.40 -2.40
N GLY A 56 -3.02 -6.59 -2.34
CA GLY A 56 -3.30 -7.60 -1.31
C GLY A 56 -2.59 -7.34 0.03
N ALA A 57 -2.05 -6.15 0.30
CA ALA A 57 -1.37 -5.89 1.57
C ALA A 57 -2.33 -6.01 2.75
N LEU A 58 -3.54 -5.45 2.63
CA LEU A 58 -4.58 -5.59 3.65
C LEU A 58 -5.04 -7.05 3.78
N TYR A 59 -5.28 -7.73 2.66
CA TYR A 59 -5.67 -9.15 2.66
C TYR A 59 -4.65 -10.03 3.38
N ARG A 60 -3.35 -9.87 3.09
CA ARG A 60 -2.29 -10.58 3.81
C ARG A 60 -2.25 -10.25 5.29
N LYS A 61 -2.48 -8.98 5.67
CA LYS A 61 -2.52 -8.59 7.08
C LYS A 61 -3.66 -9.28 7.84
N VAL A 62 -4.83 -9.38 7.20
CA VAL A 62 -5.99 -10.11 7.76
C VAL A 62 -5.69 -11.60 7.86
N ASN A 63 -5.13 -12.23 6.83
CA ASN A 63 -4.78 -13.66 6.89
C ASN A 63 -3.75 -13.95 7.97
N ASN A 64 -2.71 -13.12 8.11
CA ASN A 64 -1.72 -13.32 9.18
C ASN A 64 -2.34 -13.20 10.58
N LEU A 65 -3.34 -12.32 10.77
CA LEU A 65 -4.08 -12.24 12.02
C LEU A 65 -4.91 -13.50 12.24
N LEU A 66 -5.60 -13.97 11.19
CA LEU A 66 -6.37 -15.20 11.24
C LEU A 66 -5.50 -16.41 11.60
N ASP A 67 -4.33 -16.55 10.96
CA ASP A 67 -3.38 -17.61 11.24
C ASP A 67 -2.87 -17.54 12.68
N HIS A 68 -2.60 -16.32 13.19
CA HIS A 68 -2.16 -16.11 14.57
C HIS A 68 -3.23 -16.50 15.59
N CYS A 69 -4.47 -16.04 15.39
CA CYS A 69 -5.58 -16.40 16.27
C CYS A 69 -5.85 -17.92 16.21
N ALA A 70 -5.82 -18.53 15.02
CA ALA A 70 -6.03 -19.96 14.87
C ALA A 70 -4.95 -20.77 15.60
N ALA A 71 -3.68 -20.38 15.46
CA ALA A 71 -2.57 -21.01 16.17
C ALA A 71 -2.74 -20.88 17.70
N GLN A 72 -3.08 -19.69 18.19
CA GLN A 72 -3.28 -19.48 19.63
C GLN A 72 -4.46 -20.28 20.19
N ILE A 73 -5.60 -20.31 19.50
CA ILE A 73 -6.76 -21.12 19.89
C ILE A 73 -6.38 -22.60 19.95
N TYR A 74 -5.59 -23.07 18.98
CA TYR A 74 -5.15 -24.47 18.93
C TYR A 74 -4.17 -24.80 20.08
N GLU A 75 -3.23 -23.92 20.39
CA GLU A 75 -2.25 -24.13 21.46
C GLU A 75 -2.85 -24.00 22.86
N SER A 76 -3.72 -23.01 23.07
CA SER A 76 -4.31 -22.72 24.38
C SER A 76 -5.54 -23.57 24.70
N GLN A 77 -6.22 -24.11 23.67
CA GLN A 77 -7.56 -24.69 23.77
C GLN A 77 -8.59 -23.71 24.38
N ASP A 78 -8.35 -22.41 24.24
CA ASP A 78 -9.19 -21.33 24.76
C ASP A 78 -9.50 -20.33 23.64
N THR A 79 -10.79 -20.01 23.47
CA THR A 79 -11.30 -19.09 22.45
C THR A 79 -11.46 -17.66 22.95
N SER A 80 -11.06 -17.33 24.18
CA SER A 80 -11.17 -15.99 24.78
C SER A 80 -10.56 -14.88 23.91
N ILE A 81 -9.52 -15.20 23.14
CA ILE A 81 -8.87 -14.27 22.19
C ILE A 81 -9.81 -13.68 21.13
N LEU A 82 -10.94 -14.31 20.84
CA LEU A 82 -11.92 -13.78 19.89
C LEU A 82 -12.71 -12.58 20.41
N PHE A 83 -12.68 -12.31 21.71
CA PHE A 83 -13.51 -11.30 22.38
C PHE A 83 -12.72 -10.19 23.09
N ASN A 84 -11.39 -10.26 23.03
CA ASN A 84 -10.46 -9.36 23.73
C ASN A 84 -9.84 -8.33 22.78
#